data_AF-A0AAD4Z4M6-F1
#
_entry.id   AF-A0AAD4Z4M6-F1
#
_cell.length_a   1.000
_cell.length_b   1.000
_cell.length_c   1.000
_cell.angle_alpha   90.00
_cell.angle_beta   90.00
_cell.angle_gamma   90.00
#
_symmetry.space_group_name_H-M   'P 1'
#
loop_
_entity.id
_entity.type
_entity.pdbx_description
1 polymer ?
#
loop_
_entity_poly.entity_id
_entity_poly.type
_entity_poly.pdbx_seq_one_letter_code
_entity_poly.pdbx_strand_id
1 'polypeptide(L)'
;MSTSSISLIPLVTLTFHLKSQLPFALLMVHLWWLIALRVFVSKQRTVLRQALGERIRPVLTVNKMDRCFLELQVDGEEAYQAFQRVIENANVIMATYEDPLLGDVQVYPEKGTVAFSAGLHGWAFTLTNFAKMYASKFGVDESKMMERLWGENYFDPATKKWTSKNTGSATCKRGFVQFCYEPIKQIINICMNDQKEKLWPMLTKLGVTMKSDEKELMGKALMKRVMQTWLPASSALLEMMIFHLPSPSTAQRYRVENLYEGPLDDQYANAIRNCDPEGPLMLYVSKMIPASDKGRFFAFGRVFAGKVQTGLKVRIMGPKLCSWREEGFVC
;
A
#
# COMPACT_ATOMS: atom_id res chain seq x y z
N MET A 1 -37.14 17.05 -50.20
CA MET A 1 -37.05 18.34 -49.49
C MET A 1 -37.40 18.10 -48.03
N SER A 2 -36.40 17.88 -47.18
CA SER A 2 -36.59 17.82 -45.73
C SER A 2 -35.34 18.41 -45.07
N THR A 3 -35.43 19.69 -44.72
CA THR A 3 -34.45 20.36 -43.85
C THR A 3 -35.12 20.58 -42.51
N SER A 4 -34.72 19.78 -41.52
CA SER A 4 -34.97 20.07 -40.12
C SER A 4 -33.67 19.85 -39.39
N SER A 5 -33.06 20.99 -39.08
CA SER A 5 -31.80 21.21 -38.40
C SER A 5 -31.79 20.50 -37.05
N ILE A 6 -30.84 19.58 -36.85
CA ILE A 6 -30.50 19.07 -35.51
C ILE A 6 -29.15 19.65 -35.15
N SER A 7 -29.18 20.40 -34.07
CA SER A 7 -28.11 21.14 -33.42
C SER A 7 -26.87 20.31 -33.11
N LEU A 8 -25.71 20.90 -33.41
CA LEU A 8 -24.38 20.47 -32.99
C LEU A 8 -24.27 20.31 -31.47
N ILE A 9 -23.76 19.17 -31.02
CA ILE A 9 -23.15 18.99 -29.70
C ILE A 9 -21.72 18.45 -29.93
N PRO A 10 -20.66 19.13 -29.47
CA PRO A 10 -19.29 18.70 -29.74
C PRO A 10 -18.96 17.49 -28.85
N LEU A 11 -18.67 16.35 -29.48
CA LEU A 11 -18.11 15.15 -28.82
C LEU A 11 -16.60 15.30 -28.65
N VAL A 12 -16.11 15.05 -27.44
CA VAL A 12 -14.69 15.13 -27.10
C VAL A 12 -14.10 13.73 -26.97
N THR A 13 -12.88 13.57 -27.49
CA THR A 13 -12.25 12.32 -27.90
C THR A 13 -11.24 11.82 -26.86
N LEU A 14 -11.16 10.50 -26.62
CA LEU A 14 -10.09 9.85 -25.86
C LEU A 14 -9.09 9.18 -26.80
N THR A 15 -7.80 9.47 -26.57
CA THR A 15 -6.72 8.58 -26.97
C THR A 15 -5.95 8.22 -25.69
N PHE A 16 -5.37 7.02 -25.65
CA PHE A 16 -4.43 6.61 -24.59
C PHE A 16 -3.40 5.69 -25.25
N HIS A 17 -2.12 6.05 -25.15
CA HIS A 17 -1.05 5.31 -25.80
C HIS A 17 0.02 4.83 -24.80
N LEU A 18 -0.07 3.58 -24.33
CA LEU A 18 0.96 3.03 -23.43
C LEU A 18 1.40 1.61 -23.80
N LYS A 19 2.69 1.49 -24.15
CA LYS A 19 3.44 0.25 -24.44
C LYS A 19 4.03 -0.34 -23.15
N SER A 20 3.34 -1.25 -22.46
CA SER A 20 3.89 -2.36 -21.62
C SER A 20 2.85 -2.84 -20.60
N GLN A 21 2.92 -4.10 -20.11
CA GLN A 21 1.91 -4.64 -19.17
C GLN A 21 1.88 -3.97 -17.77
N LEU A 22 2.95 -3.26 -17.39
CA LEU A 22 3.11 -2.61 -16.09
C LEU A 22 2.29 -1.30 -15.91
N PRO A 23 2.26 -0.35 -16.87
CA PRO A 23 1.44 0.85 -16.80
C PRO A 23 -0.07 0.57 -16.70
N PHE A 24 -0.55 -0.57 -17.25
CA PHE A 24 -2.00 -0.89 -17.19
C PHE A 24 -2.52 -1.16 -15.78
N ALA A 25 -1.71 -1.76 -14.91
CA ALA A 25 -2.09 -1.96 -13.51
C ALA A 25 -2.05 -0.64 -12.71
N LEU A 26 -1.13 0.25 -13.05
CA LEU A 26 -0.97 1.57 -12.41
C LEU A 26 -2.11 2.54 -12.75
N LEU A 27 -2.65 2.49 -13.98
CA LEU A 27 -3.77 3.35 -14.38
C LEU A 27 -5.09 3.00 -13.66
N MET A 28 -5.32 1.70 -13.43
CA MET A 28 -6.57 1.18 -12.87
C MET A 28 -6.65 1.33 -11.35
N VAL A 29 -5.51 1.18 -10.67
CA VAL A 29 -5.44 0.97 -9.23
C VAL A 29 -4.91 2.24 -8.54
N HIS A 30 -5.66 2.78 -7.57
CA HIS A 30 -5.18 3.87 -6.69
C HIS A 30 -4.23 3.37 -5.58
N LEU A 31 -4.15 2.05 -5.44
CA LEU A 31 -3.22 1.31 -4.61
C LEU A 31 -1.97 0.94 -5.42
N TRP A 32 -0.80 1.41 -4.99
CA TRP A 32 0.44 0.76 -5.37
C TRP A 32 1.25 0.37 -4.14
N TRP A 33 1.78 -0.85 -4.16
CA TRP A 33 2.32 -1.52 -3.00
C TRP A 33 3.78 -1.86 -3.25
N LEU A 34 4.67 -1.22 -2.50
CA LEU A 34 6.11 -1.47 -2.63
C LEU A 34 6.52 -2.57 -1.64
N ILE A 35 6.80 -3.76 -2.15
CA ILE A 35 7.35 -4.87 -1.38
C ILE A 35 8.88 -4.74 -1.36
N ALA A 36 9.43 -4.32 -0.22
CA ALA A 36 10.83 -4.01 -0.01
C ALA A 36 11.51 -5.00 0.93
N LEU A 37 12.04 -6.11 0.43
CA LEU A 37 13.26 -6.70 1.01
C LEU A 37 13.95 -7.59 -0.02
N ARG A 38 14.59 -6.87 -0.91
CA ARG A 38 15.93 -7.13 -1.43
C ARG A 38 16.26 -5.81 -2.09
N VAL A 39 17.31 -5.15 -1.57
CA VAL A 39 18.08 -4.07 -2.19
C VAL A 39 17.35 -3.42 -3.36
N PHE A 40 16.84 -2.21 -3.19
CA PHE A 40 16.14 -1.44 -4.24
C PHE A 40 16.79 -1.64 -5.62
N VAL A 41 16.31 -2.61 -6.39
CA VAL A 41 16.94 -3.02 -7.66
C VAL A 41 16.58 -1.98 -8.71
N SER A 42 17.38 -1.81 -9.76
CA SER A 42 17.09 -0.91 -10.90
C SER A 42 15.63 -0.96 -11.36
N LYS A 43 15.03 -2.17 -11.39
CA LYS A 43 13.62 -2.38 -11.72
C LYS A 43 12.67 -1.63 -10.79
N GLN A 44 12.83 -1.71 -9.46
CA GLN A 44 11.94 -1.05 -8.48
C GLN A 44 12.02 0.48 -8.58
N ARG A 45 13.20 1.03 -8.91
CA ARG A 45 13.36 2.48 -9.17
C ARG A 45 12.51 2.93 -10.34
N THR A 46 12.58 2.22 -11.47
CA THR A 46 11.80 2.59 -12.66
C THR A 46 10.30 2.51 -12.40
N VAL A 47 9.82 1.47 -11.69
CA VAL A 47 8.38 1.38 -11.40
C VAL A 47 7.92 2.49 -10.45
N LEU A 48 8.72 2.82 -9.43
CA LEU A 48 8.38 3.94 -8.54
C LEU A 48 8.32 5.27 -9.29
N ARG A 49 9.25 5.51 -10.20
CA ARG A 49 9.25 6.68 -11.07
C ARG A 49 8.00 6.74 -11.96
N GLN A 50 7.58 5.61 -12.52
CA GLN A 50 6.35 5.52 -13.31
C GLN A 50 5.11 5.80 -12.45
N ALA A 51 5.03 5.22 -11.25
CA ALA A 51 3.91 5.43 -10.34
C ALA A 51 3.78 6.89 -9.92
N LEU A 52 4.89 7.55 -9.61
CA LEU A 52 4.92 8.98 -9.26
C LEU A 52 4.53 9.86 -10.46
N GLY A 53 4.99 9.54 -11.68
CA GLY A 53 4.56 10.22 -12.91
C GLY A 53 3.05 10.11 -13.17
N GLU A 54 2.44 8.99 -12.78
CA GLU A 54 0.99 8.76 -12.83
C GLU A 54 0.22 9.38 -11.64
N ARG A 55 0.90 10.20 -10.82
CA ARG A 55 0.35 10.86 -9.63
C ARG A 55 -0.22 9.87 -8.60
N ILE A 56 0.45 8.74 -8.41
CA ILE A 56 0.06 7.73 -7.42
C ILE A 56 0.84 7.94 -6.12
N ARG A 57 0.13 8.04 -4.99
CA ARG A 57 0.74 8.15 -3.66
C ARG A 57 1.32 6.80 -3.21
N PRO A 58 2.62 6.72 -2.90
CA PRO A 58 3.24 5.45 -2.52
C PRO A 58 3.03 5.14 -1.03
N VAL A 59 2.94 3.85 -0.73
CA VAL A 59 3.14 3.29 0.62
C VAL A 59 4.19 2.19 0.53
N LEU A 60 4.98 2.03 1.60
CA LEU A 60 6.14 1.13 1.60
C LEU A 60 5.92 -0.04 2.56
N THR A 61 6.32 -1.24 2.16
CA THR A 61 6.32 -2.41 3.04
C THR A 61 7.71 -3.05 3.05
N VAL A 62 8.39 -3.04 4.19
CA VAL A 62 9.68 -3.70 4.40
C VAL A 62 9.45 -5.20 4.65
N ASN A 63 9.70 -6.07 3.66
CA ASN A 63 9.20 -7.45 3.62
C ASN A 63 10.23 -8.58 3.55
N LYS A 64 10.36 -9.40 4.58
CA LYS A 64 11.27 -10.56 4.83
C LYS A 64 12.00 -10.34 6.15
N MET A 65 11.29 -9.74 7.10
CA MET A 65 11.80 -9.45 8.43
C MET A 65 12.14 -10.74 9.18
N ASP A 66 11.55 -11.87 8.78
CA ASP A 66 11.86 -13.22 9.26
C ASP A 66 13.34 -13.60 9.12
N ARG A 67 14.03 -13.14 8.08
CA ARG A 67 15.46 -13.43 7.88
C ARG A 67 16.33 -12.82 8.98
N CYS A 68 15.93 -11.67 9.53
CA CYS A 68 16.64 -11.05 10.65
C CYS A 68 16.65 -11.94 11.89
N PHE A 69 15.58 -12.72 12.09
CA PHE A 69 15.42 -13.58 13.26
C PHE A 69 15.89 -15.02 13.03
N LEU A 70 15.56 -15.61 11.88
CA LEU A 70 15.76 -17.05 11.62
C LEU A 70 17.11 -17.38 10.96
N GLU A 71 17.63 -16.48 10.12
CA GLU A 71 18.84 -16.74 9.33
C GLU A 71 20.04 -15.94 9.84
N LEU A 72 19.88 -14.61 9.88
CA LEU A 72 20.99 -13.70 10.16
C LEU A 72 21.21 -13.47 11.65
N GLN A 73 20.17 -13.68 12.47
CA GLN A 73 20.16 -13.45 13.92
C GLN A 73 20.73 -12.07 14.32
N VAL A 74 20.44 -11.05 13.51
CA VAL A 74 20.99 -9.70 13.71
C VAL A 74 20.49 -9.08 15.01
N ASP A 75 21.33 -8.22 15.56
CA ASP A 75 20.93 -7.39 16.69
C ASP A 75 19.85 -6.38 16.28
N GLY A 76 19.06 -5.94 17.25
CA GLY A 76 17.96 -5.00 17.00
C GLY A 76 18.42 -3.66 16.45
N GLU A 77 19.56 -3.12 16.92
CA GLU A 77 20.06 -1.84 16.40
C GLU A 77 20.56 -1.98 14.96
N GLU A 78 21.29 -3.06 14.65
CA GLU A 78 21.74 -3.34 13.27
C GLU A 78 20.55 -3.53 12.32
N ALA A 79 19.52 -4.26 12.74
CA ALA A 79 18.28 -4.42 11.99
C ALA A 79 17.58 -3.08 11.74
N TYR A 80 17.47 -2.24 12.78
CA TYR A 80 16.88 -0.91 12.66
C TYR A 80 17.64 -0.04 11.66
N GLN A 81 18.97 0.03 11.76
CA GLN A 81 19.81 0.80 10.83
C GLN A 81 19.69 0.27 9.39
N ALA A 82 19.51 -1.04 9.20
CA ALA A 82 19.23 -1.59 7.87
C ALA A 82 17.85 -1.15 7.34
N PHE A 83 16.81 -1.18 8.17
CA PHE A 83 15.47 -0.73 7.77
C PHE A 83 15.42 0.77 7.49
N GLN A 84 16.04 1.58 8.34
CA GLN A 84 16.16 3.03 8.16
C GLN A 84 16.83 3.35 6.82
N ARG A 85 17.98 2.74 6.51
CA ARG A 85 18.65 2.92 5.21
C ARG A 85 17.76 2.55 4.03
N VAL A 86 16.94 1.50 4.13
CA VAL A 86 16.01 1.13 3.05
C VAL A 86 14.94 2.21 2.85
N ILE A 87 14.39 2.76 3.93
CA ILE A 87 13.37 3.81 3.89
C ILE A 87 13.97 5.12 3.36
N GLU A 88 15.14 5.52 3.85
CA GLU A 88 15.86 6.71 3.38
C GLU A 88 16.18 6.63 1.89
N ASN A 89 16.68 5.49 1.41
CA ASN A 89 16.94 5.28 -0.01
C ASN A 89 15.67 5.40 -0.87
N ALA A 90 14.51 4.96 -0.36
CA ALA A 90 13.24 5.15 -1.05
C ALA A 90 12.83 6.63 -1.05
N ASN A 91 12.97 7.32 0.09
CA ASN A 91 12.65 8.74 0.22
C ASN A 91 13.55 9.63 -0.65
N VAL A 92 14.84 9.30 -0.82
CA VAL A 92 15.73 10.02 -1.73
C VAL A 92 15.18 9.98 -3.17
N ILE A 93 14.64 8.85 -3.62
CA ILE A 93 14.05 8.73 -4.97
C ILE A 93 12.72 9.49 -5.04
N MET A 94 11.91 9.42 -4.00
CA MET A 94 10.62 10.13 -3.93
C MET A 94 10.84 11.64 -3.92
N ALA A 95 11.85 12.13 -3.21
CA ALA A 95 12.22 13.53 -3.12
C ALA A 95 12.68 14.14 -4.45
N THR A 96 13.14 13.33 -5.42
CA THR A 96 13.46 13.86 -6.76
C THR A 96 12.21 14.18 -7.60
N TYR A 97 11.02 13.79 -7.14
CA TYR A 97 9.74 14.05 -7.79
C TYR A 97 8.96 15.05 -6.95
N GLU A 98 8.97 16.31 -7.38
CA GLU A 98 8.15 17.36 -6.78
C GLU A 98 6.98 17.67 -7.71
N ASP A 99 5.77 17.32 -7.28
CA ASP A 99 4.52 17.71 -7.93
C ASP A 99 3.70 18.51 -6.91
N PRO A 100 3.45 19.82 -7.14
CA PRO A 100 2.68 20.67 -6.24
C PRO A 100 1.29 20.11 -5.89
N LEU A 101 0.69 19.32 -6.77
CA LEU A 101 -0.64 18.73 -6.57
C LEU A 101 -0.60 17.48 -5.66
N LEU A 102 0.53 16.76 -5.60
CA LEU A 102 0.69 15.61 -4.71
C LEU A 102 1.15 16.03 -3.30
N GLY A 103 1.94 17.10 -3.20
CA GLY A 103 2.57 17.52 -1.96
C GLY A 103 3.66 16.55 -1.52
N ASP A 104 3.77 16.30 -0.21
CA ASP A 104 4.74 15.34 0.34
C ASP A 104 4.38 13.89 -0.03
N VAL A 105 5.25 13.25 -0.80
CA VAL A 105 5.11 11.87 -1.27
C VAL A 105 6.07 10.90 -0.58
N GLN A 106 6.86 11.40 0.39
CA GLN A 106 7.79 10.59 1.15
C GLN A 106 7.06 9.67 2.13
N VAL A 107 7.73 8.61 2.56
CA VAL A 107 7.19 7.61 3.49
C VAL A 107 7.91 7.67 4.83
N TYR A 108 7.13 7.58 5.90
CA TYR A 108 7.55 7.74 7.28
C TYR A 108 6.90 6.66 8.17
N PRO A 109 7.67 5.80 8.84
CA PRO A 109 7.13 4.80 9.76
C PRO A 109 6.30 5.40 10.90
N GLU A 110 6.75 6.52 11.45
CA GLU A 110 6.08 7.27 12.52
C GLU A 110 4.74 7.88 12.09
N LYS A 111 4.51 8.03 10.78
CA LYS A 111 3.21 8.44 10.23
C LYS A 111 2.35 7.24 9.80
N GLY A 112 2.86 6.02 9.89
CA GLY A 112 2.12 4.80 9.52
C GLY A 112 2.18 4.41 8.04
N THR A 113 2.90 5.15 7.19
CA THR A 113 2.99 4.86 5.74
C THR A 113 3.98 3.73 5.40
N VAL A 114 4.66 3.18 6.42
CA VAL A 114 5.61 2.08 6.29
C VAL A 114 5.14 0.90 7.14
N ALA A 115 4.96 -0.25 6.50
CA ALA A 115 4.71 -1.53 7.15
C ALA A 115 5.98 -2.38 7.19
N PHE A 116 6.10 -3.24 8.19
CA PHE A 116 7.13 -4.28 8.30
C PHE A 116 6.45 -5.64 8.22
N SER A 117 6.99 -6.54 7.39
CA SER A 117 6.32 -7.81 7.12
C SER A 117 7.27 -8.98 6.93
N ALA A 118 6.71 -10.17 7.10
CA ALA A 118 7.28 -11.42 6.63
C ALA A 118 6.23 -12.17 5.83
N GLY A 119 6.13 -11.85 4.53
CA GLY A 119 5.11 -12.38 3.63
C GLY A 119 5.13 -13.91 3.51
N LEU A 120 6.29 -14.55 3.70
CA LEU A 120 6.41 -16.01 3.72
C LEU A 120 5.60 -16.65 4.86
N HIS A 121 5.56 -15.98 6.02
CA HIS A 121 4.85 -16.44 7.20
C HIS A 121 3.45 -15.80 7.34
N GLY A 122 3.16 -14.75 6.58
CA GLY A 122 1.85 -14.12 6.52
C GLY A 122 1.54 -13.20 7.70
N TRP A 123 2.57 -12.59 8.29
CA TRP A 123 2.41 -11.56 9.33
C TRP A 123 3.02 -10.24 8.89
N ALA A 124 2.42 -9.14 9.34
CA ALA A 124 2.88 -7.78 9.10
C ALA A 124 2.38 -6.86 10.20
N PHE A 125 3.06 -5.73 10.39
CA PHE A 125 2.65 -4.68 11.31
C PHE A 125 3.09 -3.31 10.80
N THR A 126 2.35 -2.29 11.17
CA THR A 126 2.75 -0.89 11.14
C THR A 126 3.00 -0.42 12.58
N LEU A 127 3.60 0.76 12.76
CA LEU A 127 3.80 1.28 14.12
C LEU A 127 2.48 1.58 14.84
N THR A 128 1.38 1.82 14.10
CA THR A 128 0.03 1.98 14.68
C THR A 128 -0.38 0.76 15.51
N ASN A 129 -0.07 -0.47 15.07
CA ASN A 129 -0.46 -1.68 15.79
C ASN A 129 0.20 -1.74 17.18
N PHE A 130 1.49 -1.45 17.26
CA PHE A 130 2.24 -1.41 18.53
C PHE A 130 1.90 -0.17 19.35
N ALA A 131 1.70 0.98 18.71
CA ALA A 131 1.27 2.20 19.39
C ALA A 131 -0.05 1.99 20.12
N LYS A 132 -1.07 1.38 19.49
CA LYS A 132 -2.35 1.04 20.13
C LYS A 132 -2.17 0.13 21.36
N MET A 133 -1.32 -0.87 21.26
CA MET A 133 -1.04 -1.81 22.35
C MET A 133 -0.34 -1.16 23.55
N TYR A 134 0.54 -0.18 23.31
CA TYR A 134 1.35 0.44 24.36
C TYR A 134 0.79 1.78 24.85
N ALA A 135 0.08 2.53 24.03
CA ALA A 135 -0.59 3.79 24.37
C ALA A 135 -1.48 3.62 25.61
N SER A 136 -2.32 2.58 25.59
CA SER A 136 -3.19 2.20 26.72
C SER A 136 -2.41 1.83 27.99
N LYS A 137 -1.24 1.20 27.85
CA LYS A 137 -0.40 0.78 28.99
C LYS A 137 0.39 1.93 29.61
N PHE A 138 0.84 2.88 28.81
CA PHE A 138 1.61 4.04 29.27
C PHE A 138 0.74 5.26 29.56
N GLY A 139 -0.55 5.23 29.23
CA GLY A 139 -1.44 6.39 29.36
C GLY A 139 -1.03 7.56 28.46
N VAL A 140 -0.51 7.26 27.26
CA VAL A 140 -0.04 8.26 26.28
C VAL A 140 -0.89 8.13 25.03
N ASP A 141 -1.14 9.25 24.35
CA ASP A 141 -1.83 9.28 23.06
C ASP A 141 -1.13 8.40 22.00
N GLU A 142 -1.92 7.76 21.13
CA GLU A 142 -1.41 6.85 20.09
C GLU A 142 -0.45 7.54 19.12
N SER A 143 -0.74 8.77 18.69
CA SER A 143 0.11 9.52 17.76
C SER A 143 1.45 9.83 18.40
N LYS A 144 1.45 10.28 19.66
CA LYS A 144 2.69 10.55 20.41
C LYS A 144 3.50 9.27 20.67
N MET A 145 2.83 8.14 20.85
CA MET A 145 3.50 6.85 21.01
C MET A 145 4.16 6.42 19.68
N MET A 146 3.50 6.63 18.54
CA MET A 146 4.08 6.34 17.22
C MET A 146 5.36 7.13 16.96
N GLU A 147 5.37 8.43 17.26
CA GLU A 147 6.55 9.29 17.13
C GLU A 147 7.72 8.76 17.98
N ARG A 148 7.44 8.29 19.20
CA ARG A 148 8.46 7.73 20.11
C ARG A 148 8.97 6.35 19.68
N LEU A 149 8.18 5.59 18.93
CA LEU A 149 8.54 4.24 18.48
C LEU A 149 9.57 4.25 17.35
N TRP A 150 9.80 5.37 16.67
CA TRP A 150 10.76 5.49 15.56
C TRP A 150 11.75 6.64 15.77
N GLY A 151 12.84 6.65 15.02
CA GLY A 151 13.86 7.69 15.09
C GLY A 151 14.79 7.57 16.29
N GLU A 152 15.46 8.67 16.62
CA GLU A 152 16.41 8.81 17.74
C GLU A 152 15.69 8.92 19.10
N ASN A 153 14.72 8.04 19.34
CA ASN A 153 13.97 7.94 20.58
C ASN A 153 14.38 6.67 21.30
N TYR A 154 14.80 6.81 22.56
CA TYR A 154 15.29 5.73 23.40
C TYR A 154 14.43 5.62 24.66
N PHE A 155 14.27 4.41 25.16
CA PHE A 155 13.54 4.13 26.39
C PHE A 155 14.43 3.31 27.32
N ASP A 156 14.53 3.77 28.55
CA ASP A 156 15.23 3.04 29.61
C ASP A 156 14.20 2.43 30.58
N PRO A 157 14.07 1.10 30.65
CA PRO A 157 13.16 0.43 31.56
C PRO A 157 13.44 0.70 33.04
N ALA A 158 14.70 1.02 33.41
CA ALA A 158 15.08 1.29 34.80
C ALA A 158 14.51 2.63 35.28
N THR A 159 14.68 3.67 34.48
CA THR A 159 14.16 5.01 34.80
C THR A 159 12.72 5.23 34.34
N LYS A 160 12.19 4.37 33.46
CA LYS A 160 10.89 4.49 32.78
C LYS A 160 10.74 5.81 32.03
N LYS A 161 11.84 6.39 31.57
CA LYS A 161 11.88 7.68 30.86
C LYS A 161 12.26 7.48 29.40
N TRP A 162 11.70 8.35 28.56
CA TRP A 162 12.10 8.50 27.17
C TRP A 162 13.22 9.54 27.07
N THR A 163 14.24 9.26 26.27
CA THR A 163 15.35 10.18 25.99
C THR A 163 15.59 10.26 24.48
N SER A 164 15.96 11.45 24.00
CA SER A 164 16.31 11.68 22.59
C SER A 164 17.79 11.45 22.28
N LYS A 165 18.56 11.04 23.29
CA LYS A 165 19.97 10.70 23.18
C LYS A 165 20.19 9.31 23.75
N ASN A 166 21.07 8.57 23.10
CA ASN A 166 21.60 7.33 23.64
C ASN A 166 22.43 7.68 24.88
N THR A 167 22.01 7.19 26.04
CA THR A 167 22.69 7.44 27.33
C THR A 167 23.90 6.53 27.54
N GLY A 168 24.20 5.62 26.59
CA GLY A 168 25.30 4.66 26.67
C GLY A 168 25.08 3.52 27.68
N SER A 169 23.96 3.54 28.41
CA SER A 169 23.56 2.43 29.28
C SER A 169 23.09 1.25 28.43
N ALA A 170 23.54 0.04 28.77
CA ALA A 170 23.10 -1.20 28.12
C ALA A 170 21.57 -1.43 28.22
N THR A 171 20.89 -0.78 29.19
CA THR A 171 19.43 -0.85 29.35
C THR A 171 18.66 0.11 28.45
N CYS A 172 19.33 1.16 27.93
CA CYS A 172 18.72 2.19 27.12
C CYS A 172 18.71 1.76 25.66
N LYS A 173 17.58 1.21 25.22
CA LYS A 173 17.40 0.75 23.84
C LYS A 173 16.48 1.69 23.08
N ARG A 174 16.68 1.75 21.76
CA ARG A 174 15.82 2.52 20.86
C ARG A 174 14.37 2.02 20.97
N GLY A 175 13.40 2.93 20.87
CA GLY A 175 11.97 2.63 21.01
C GLY A 175 11.52 1.48 20.11
N PHE A 176 11.87 1.54 18.82
CA PHE A 176 11.56 0.47 17.86
C PHE A 176 12.13 -0.88 18.30
N VAL A 177 13.39 -0.89 18.75
CA VAL A 177 14.08 -2.12 19.16
C VAL A 177 13.40 -2.72 20.38
N GLN A 178 13.20 -1.91 21.41
CA GLN A 178 12.66 -2.35 22.69
C GLN A 178 11.21 -2.82 22.59
N PHE A 179 10.37 -2.12 21.83
CA PHE A 179 8.91 -2.32 21.83
C PHE A 179 8.38 -3.09 20.63
N CYS A 180 9.10 -3.14 19.51
CA CYS A 180 8.67 -3.87 18.32
C CYS A 180 9.59 -5.08 18.06
N TYR A 181 10.89 -4.84 17.88
CA TYR A 181 11.82 -5.88 17.42
C TYR A 181 12.06 -6.98 18.46
N GLU A 182 12.36 -6.62 19.71
CA GLU A 182 12.69 -7.56 20.78
C GLU A 182 11.51 -8.48 21.16
N PRO A 183 10.26 -8.00 21.32
CA PRO A 183 9.12 -8.88 21.54
C PRO A 183 8.91 -9.90 20.41
N ILE A 184 9.09 -9.47 19.16
CA ILE A 184 9.00 -10.38 17.99
C ILE A 184 10.12 -11.41 18.03
N LYS A 185 11.37 -10.98 18.26
CA LYS A 185 12.54 -11.88 18.40
C LYS A 185 12.33 -12.90 19.50
N GLN A 186 11.83 -12.46 20.65
CA GLN A 186 11.57 -13.31 21.81
C GLN A 186 10.49 -14.36 21.51
N ILE A 187 9.36 -13.98 20.91
CA ILE A 187 8.30 -14.91 20.53
C ILE A 187 8.80 -15.93 19.51
N ILE A 188 9.51 -15.48 18.48
CA ILE A 188 10.07 -16.38 17.46
C ILE A 188 11.04 -17.38 18.09
N ASN A 189 11.94 -16.93 18.95
CA ASN A 189 12.91 -17.80 19.63
C ASN A 189 12.23 -18.80 20.58
N ILE A 190 11.20 -18.39 21.31
CA ILE A 190 10.43 -19.28 22.19
C ILE A 190 9.72 -20.37 21.37
N CYS A 191 9.10 -20.00 20.25
CA CYS A 191 8.43 -20.95 19.36
C CYS A 191 9.42 -21.91 18.68
N MET A 192 10.59 -21.44 18.27
CA MET A 192 11.61 -22.27 17.60
C MET A 192 12.31 -23.25 18.54
N ASN A 193 12.39 -22.93 19.84
CA ASN A 193 12.95 -23.80 20.88
C ASN A 193 11.87 -24.60 21.63
N ASP A 194 10.62 -24.59 21.14
CA ASP A 194 9.46 -25.29 21.71
C ASP A 194 9.22 -25.02 23.21
N GLN A 195 9.57 -23.81 23.70
CA GLN A 195 9.39 -23.40 25.10
C GLN A 195 7.94 -22.97 25.40
N LYS A 196 6.99 -23.87 25.20
CA LYS A 196 5.54 -23.62 25.31
C LYS A 196 5.13 -23.03 26.66
N GLU A 197 5.78 -23.44 27.76
CA GLU A 197 5.54 -22.93 29.11
C GLU A 197 5.73 -21.40 29.24
N LYS A 198 6.70 -20.83 28.50
CA LYS A 198 6.93 -19.38 28.47
C LYS A 198 6.07 -18.67 27.43
N LEU A 199 5.68 -19.38 26.37
CA LEU A 199 4.88 -18.83 25.28
C LEU A 199 3.48 -18.45 25.74
N TRP A 200 2.76 -19.36 26.41
CA TRP A 200 1.35 -19.15 26.74
C TRP A 200 1.09 -17.96 27.67
N PRO A 201 1.87 -17.75 28.75
CA PRO A 201 1.73 -16.55 29.58
C PRO A 201 2.01 -15.26 28.81
N MET A 202 2.96 -15.29 27.87
CA MET A 202 3.30 -14.14 27.03
C MET A 202 2.17 -13.80 26.06
N LEU A 203 1.61 -14.79 25.37
CA LEU A 203 0.48 -14.60 24.45
C LEU A 203 -0.76 -14.08 25.19
N THR A 204 -1.01 -14.58 26.40
CA THR A 204 -2.12 -14.10 27.24
C THR A 204 -1.96 -12.61 27.59
N LYS A 205 -0.75 -12.15 27.94
CA LYS A 205 -0.46 -10.72 28.21
C LYS A 205 -0.57 -9.83 26.97
N LEU A 206 -0.46 -10.42 25.78
CA LEU A 206 -0.64 -9.75 24.49
C LEU A 206 -2.09 -9.83 24.00
N GLY A 207 -2.98 -10.52 24.72
CA GLY A 207 -4.38 -10.71 24.32
C GLY A 207 -4.56 -11.69 23.16
N VAL A 208 -3.59 -12.56 22.89
CA VAL A 208 -3.62 -13.51 21.78
C VAL A 208 -4.18 -14.86 22.24
N THR A 209 -5.32 -15.24 21.68
CA THR A 209 -5.97 -16.52 21.95
C THR A 209 -5.76 -17.50 20.81
N MET A 210 -5.31 -18.72 21.13
CA MET A 210 -5.09 -19.80 20.15
C MET A 210 -6.03 -20.98 20.40
N LYS A 211 -6.43 -21.65 19.32
CA LYS A 211 -7.27 -22.86 19.36
C LYS A 211 -6.48 -24.08 19.86
N SER A 212 -7.19 -25.14 20.27
CA SER A 212 -6.56 -26.31 20.88
C SER A 212 -5.62 -27.05 19.93
N ASP A 213 -6.05 -27.26 18.68
CA ASP A 213 -5.27 -27.86 17.59
C ASP A 213 -4.01 -27.06 17.26
N GLU A 214 -4.09 -25.72 17.34
CA GLU A 214 -2.96 -24.85 17.07
C GLU A 214 -1.87 -24.91 18.15
N LYS A 215 -2.23 -25.28 19.39
CA LYS A 215 -1.29 -25.43 20.51
C LYS A 215 -0.41 -26.67 20.39
N GLU A 216 -0.85 -27.65 19.61
CA GLU A 216 -0.11 -28.89 19.37
C GLU A 216 1.04 -28.69 18.38
N LEU A 217 0.95 -27.67 17.52
CA LEU A 217 2.00 -27.31 16.56
C LEU A 217 3.36 -27.08 17.26
N MET A 218 4.45 -27.28 16.51
CA MET A 218 5.83 -27.12 16.99
C MET A 218 6.70 -26.37 15.97
N GLY A 219 7.81 -25.80 16.46
CA GLY A 219 8.81 -25.09 15.67
C GLY A 219 8.23 -24.05 14.72
N LYS A 220 8.58 -24.14 13.43
CA LYS A 220 8.17 -23.17 12.40
C LYS A 220 6.66 -23.09 12.20
N ALA A 221 5.93 -24.19 12.35
CA ALA A 221 4.48 -24.21 12.17
C ALA A 221 3.78 -23.44 13.30
N LEU A 222 4.23 -23.65 14.55
CA LEU A 222 3.76 -22.91 15.71
C LEU A 222 4.08 -21.41 15.58
N MET A 223 5.33 -21.07 15.27
CA MET A 223 5.76 -19.68 15.08
C MET A 223 4.88 -18.98 14.04
N LYS A 224 4.66 -19.62 12.88
CA LYS A 224 3.82 -19.05 11.81
C LYS A 224 2.40 -18.77 12.33
N ARG A 225 1.77 -19.72 13.02
CA ARG A 225 0.39 -19.57 13.49
C ARG A 225 0.25 -18.51 14.59
N VAL A 226 1.20 -18.48 15.51
CA VAL A 226 1.28 -17.46 16.57
C VAL A 226 1.39 -16.07 15.95
N MET A 227 2.34 -15.86 15.04
CA MET A 227 2.55 -14.56 14.41
C MET A 227 1.37 -14.11 13.56
N GLN A 228 0.71 -15.02 12.85
CA GLN A 228 -0.50 -14.71 12.08
C GLN A 228 -1.67 -14.27 12.97
N THR A 229 -1.77 -14.81 14.18
CA THR A 229 -2.84 -14.47 15.12
C THR A 229 -2.53 -13.18 15.85
N TRP A 230 -1.26 -12.95 16.21
CA TRP A 230 -0.84 -11.75 16.91
C TRP A 230 -0.73 -10.52 16.00
N LEU A 231 -0.11 -10.66 14.83
CA LEU A 231 0.16 -9.58 13.86
C LEU A 231 -0.33 -9.99 12.46
N PRO A 232 -1.66 -10.13 12.26
CA PRO A 232 -2.22 -10.55 10.98
C PRO A 232 -1.87 -9.54 9.88
N ALA A 233 -1.24 -10.04 8.82
CA ALA A 233 -0.79 -9.17 7.72
C ALA A 233 -1.95 -8.39 7.08
N SER A 234 -3.11 -9.03 6.88
CA SER A 234 -4.29 -8.39 6.31
C SER A 234 -4.70 -7.14 7.08
N SER A 235 -4.72 -7.19 8.42
CA SER A 235 -5.17 -6.07 9.25
C SER A 235 -4.22 -4.88 9.14
N ALA A 236 -2.92 -5.10 9.35
CA ALA A 236 -1.92 -4.03 9.32
C ALA A 236 -1.87 -3.33 7.96
N LEU A 237 -1.98 -4.11 6.89
CA LEU A 237 -1.85 -3.64 5.53
C LEU A 237 -3.11 -2.94 5.03
N LEU A 238 -4.30 -3.47 5.34
CA LEU A 238 -5.56 -2.80 5.02
C LEU A 238 -5.70 -1.49 5.79
N GLU A 239 -5.29 -1.47 7.05
CA GLU A 239 -5.26 -0.24 7.86
C GLU A 239 -4.39 0.83 7.19
N MET A 240 -3.15 0.48 6.81
CA MET A 240 -2.25 1.38 6.09
C MET A 240 -2.88 1.90 4.78
N MET A 241 -3.53 1.03 4.00
CA MET A 241 -4.19 1.41 2.75
C MET A 241 -5.34 2.38 2.98
N ILE A 242 -6.19 2.13 3.97
CA ILE A 242 -7.37 2.95 4.27
C ILE A 242 -6.96 4.36 4.71
N PHE A 243 -5.93 4.47 5.55
CA PHE A 243 -5.52 5.76 6.11
C PHE A 243 -4.68 6.61 5.15
N HIS A 244 -3.88 5.99 4.29
CA HIS A 244 -2.90 6.73 3.49
C HIS A 244 -3.22 6.83 2.00
N LEU A 245 -4.12 5.99 1.48
CA LEU A 245 -4.47 6.01 0.06
C LEU A 245 -5.77 6.77 -0.18
N PRO A 246 -5.77 7.68 -1.18
CA PRO A 246 -6.94 8.50 -1.44
C PRO A 246 -8.05 7.66 -2.07
N SER A 247 -9.29 8.02 -1.75
CA SER A 247 -10.45 7.46 -2.43
C SER A 247 -10.45 7.85 -3.92
N PRO A 248 -11.13 7.09 -4.79
CA PRO A 248 -11.23 7.43 -6.21
C PRO A 248 -11.79 8.82 -6.50
N SER A 249 -12.71 9.32 -5.67
CA SER A 249 -13.29 10.66 -5.81
C SER A 249 -12.27 11.77 -5.54
N THR A 250 -11.40 11.58 -4.54
CA THR A 250 -10.32 12.53 -4.24
C THR A 250 -9.21 12.44 -5.28
N ALA A 251 -8.83 11.21 -5.65
CA ALA A 251 -7.74 10.95 -6.58
C ALA A 251 -8.02 11.44 -8.01
N GLN A 252 -9.25 11.25 -8.52
CA GLN A 252 -9.58 11.65 -9.88
C GLN A 252 -9.52 13.17 -10.10
N ARG A 253 -9.71 13.98 -9.05
CA ARG A 253 -9.64 15.45 -9.16
C ARG A 253 -8.30 15.94 -9.66
N TYR A 254 -7.21 15.43 -9.11
CA TYR A 254 -5.85 15.80 -9.50
C TYR A 254 -5.24 14.86 -10.55
N ARG A 255 -5.87 13.70 -10.82
CA ARG A 255 -5.42 12.76 -11.86
C ARG A 255 -6.11 12.93 -13.20
N VAL A 256 -7.19 13.71 -13.30
CA VAL A 256 -7.95 13.90 -14.55
C VAL A 256 -7.05 14.31 -15.73
N GLU A 257 -6.03 15.12 -15.49
CA GLU A 257 -5.07 15.57 -16.52
C GLU A 257 -4.23 14.43 -17.11
N ASN A 258 -3.95 13.39 -16.31
CA ASN A 258 -3.25 12.20 -16.77
C ASN A 258 -4.22 11.13 -17.31
N LEU A 259 -5.49 11.18 -16.89
CA LEU A 259 -6.55 10.24 -17.27
C LEU A 259 -7.39 10.71 -18.46
N TYR A 260 -7.17 11.90 -18.98
CA TYR A 260 -7.97 12.43 -20.06
C TYR A 260 -7.15 13.35 -20.94
N GLU A 261 -6.98 12.97 -22.20
CA GLU A 261 -6.17 13.72 -23.19
C GLU A 261 -6.98 14.83 -23.90
N GLY A 262 -8.31 14.89 -23.69
CA GLY A 262 -9.17 15.92 -24.27
C GLY A 262 -9.20 17.23 -23.47
N PRO A 263 -9.90 18.26 -23.99
CA PRO A 263 -10.19 19.50 -23.28
C PRO A 263 -10.71 19.28 -21.84
N LEU A 264 -10.06 19.90 -20.86
CA LEU A 264 -10.34 19.69 -19.44
C LEU A 264 -11.58 20.43 -18.92
N ASP A 265 -12.13 21.31 -19.75
CA ASP A 265 -13.34 22.12 -19.53
C ASP A 265 -14.62 21.45 -20.03
N ASP A 266 -14.51 20.29 -20.69
CA ASP A 266 -15.65 19.59 -21.24
C ASP A 266 -16.45 18.79 -20.18
N GLN A 267 -17.59 18.24 -20.60
CA GLN A 267 -18.44 17.45 -19.72
C GLN A 267 -17.81 16.12 -19.29
N TYR A 268 -16.92 15.52 -20.09
CA TYR A 268 -16.34 14.21 -19.82
C TYR A 268 -15.21 14.29 -18.79
N ALA A 269 -14.30 15.25 -18.93
CA ALA A 269 -13.27 15.59 -17.97
C ALA A 269 -13.90 16.02 -16.64
N ASN A 270 -14.96 16.84 -16.66
CA ASN A 270 -15.68 17.21 -15.45
C ASN A 270 -16.31 16.00 -14.74
N ALA A 271 -16.90 15.07 -15.50
CA ALA A 271 -17.48 13.85 -14.94
C ALA A 271 -16.41 12.92 -14.33
N ILE A 272 -15.27 12.72 -15.00
CA ILE A 272 -14.12 11.99 -14.45
C ILE A 272 -13.60 12.68 -13.18
N ARG A 273 -13.33 13.99 -13.25
CA ARG A 273 -12.83 14.80 -12.13
C ARG A 273 -13.66 14.64 -10.87
N ASN A 274 -14.99 14.57 -11.03
CA ASN A 274 -15.93 14.44 -9.92
C ASN A 274 -16.28 12.98 -9.55
N CYS A 275 -15.80 11.99 -10.31
CA CYS A 275 -16.20 10.59 -10.18
C CYS A 275 -17.74 10.45 -10.21
N ASP A 276 -18.38 11.20 -11.12
CA ASP A 276 -19.83 11.38 -11.13
C ASP A 276 -20.56 10.15 -11.69
N PRO A 277 -21.42 9.47 -10.90
CA PRO A 277 -22.18 8.31 -11.37
C PRO A 277 -23.33 8.67 -12.33
N GLU A 278 -23.80 9.92 -12.37
CA GLU A 278 -24.85 10.37 -13.30
C GLU A 278 -24.27 11.05 -14.55
N GLY A 279 -22.95 11.26 -14.60
CA GLY A 279 -22.26 11.82 -15.75
C GLY A 279 -22.18 10.87 -16.95
N PRO A 280 -21.62 11.33 -18.08
CA PRO A 280 -21.35 10.48 -19.23
C PRO A 280 -20.50 9.25 -18.86
N LEU A 281 -20.85 8.10 -19.43
CA LEU A 281 -20.14 6.85 -19.19
C LEU A 281 -18.71 6.90 -19.74
N MET A 282 -17.74 6.85 -18.82
CA MET A 282 -16.32 6.82 -19.11
C MET A 282 -15.72 5.55 -18.53
N LEU A 283 -15.39 4.60 -19.39
CA LEU A 283 -14.81 3.31 -19.03
C LEU A 283 -13.50 3.11 -19.78
N TYR A 284 -12.45 2.70 -19.06
CA TYR A 284 -11.18 2.30 -19.65
C TYR A 284 -11.01 0.79 -19.54
N VAL A 285 -10.87 0.10 -20.68
CA VAL A 285 -10.55 -1.33 -20.73
C VAL A 285 -9.04 -1.49 -20.72
N SER A 286 -8.50 -2.17 -19.71
CA SER A 286 -7.06 -2.38 -19.60
C SER A 286 -6.59 -3.73 -20.14
N LYS A 287 -7.43 -4.76 -20.05
CA LYS A 287 -7.03 -6.13 -20.40
C LYS A 287 -8.20 -6.93 -20.93
N MET A 288 -7.94 -7.71 -21.98
CA MET A 288 -8.85 -8.75 -22.43
C MET A 288 -8.47 -10.08 -21.75
N ILE A 289 -9.43 -10.70 -21.08
CA ILE A 289 -9.27 -11.97 -20.38
C ILE A 289 -9.98 -13.05 -21.21
N PRO A 290 -9.29 -14.12 -21.65
CA PRO A 290 -9.94 -15.19 -22.39
C PRO A 290 -10.95 -15.91 -21.49
N ALA A 291 -12.16 -16.15 -22.01
CA ALA A 291 -13.13 -17.00 -21.34
C ALA A 291 -12.73 -18.48 -21.45
N SER A 292 -13.29 -19.34 -20.59
CA SER A 292 -13.14 -20.81 -20.70
C SER A 292 -13.67 -21.34 -22.02
N ASP A 293 -14.67 -20.65 -22.58
CA ASP A 293 -15.27 -20.99 -23.86
C ASP A 293 -14.42 -20.42 -25.00
N LYS A 294 -13.98 -21.32 -25.90
CA LYS A 294 -13.17 -20.95 -27.07
C LYS A 294 -13.88 -19.88 -27.90
N GLY A 295 -13.30 -18.67 -27.95
CA GLY A 295 -13.73 -17.58 -28.83
C GLY A 295 -14.34 -16.35 -28.13
N ARG A 296 -14.53 -16.37 -26.81
CA ARG A 296 -15.03 -15.20 -26.06
C ARG A 296 -13.93 -14.59 -25.19
N PHE A 297 -13.94 -13.26 -25.09
CA PHE A 297 -13.03 -12.50 -24.23
C PHE A 297 -13.84 -11.57 -23.33
N PHE A 298 -13.48 -11.53 -22.05
CA PHE A 298 -13.98 -10.54 -21.10
C PHE A 298 -13.08 -9.30 -21.13
N ALA A 299 -13.68 -8.14 -21.36
CA ALA A 299 -13.01 -6.86 -21.19
C ALA A 299 -12.93 -6.53 -19.69
N PHE A 300 -11.72 -6.48 -19.15
CA PHE A 300 -11.45 -6.01 -17.79
C PHE A 300 -11.09 -4.53 -17.83
N GLY A 301 -11.89 -3.72 -17.15
CA GLY A 301 -11.81 -2.28 -17.20
C GLY A 301 -12.29 -1.62 -15.92
N ARG A 302 -12.08 -0.31 -15.83
CA ARG A 302 -12.57 0.53 -14.74
C ARG A 302 -13.50 1.59 -15.29
N VAL A 303 -14.64 1.77 -14.61
CA VAL A 303 -15.52 2.92 -14.78
C VAL A 303 -14.96 4.09 -13.99
N PHE A 304 -14.71 5.21 -14.65
CA PHE A 304 -14.26 6.47 -14.06
C PHE A 304 -15.44 7.43 -13.82
N ALA A 305 -16.43 7.41 -14.70
CA ALA A 305 -17.69 8.17 -14.57
C ALA A 305 -18.87 7.42 -15.22
N GLY A 306 -20.08 7.76 -14.80
CA GLY A 306 -21.33 7.16 -15.27
C GLY A 306 -21.60 5.75 -14.74
N LYS A 307 -22.62 5.09 -15.31
CA LYS A 307 -23.05 3.73 -14.96
C LYS A 307 -23.08 2.84 -16.18
N VAL A 308 -22.68 1.58 -16.01
CA VAL A 308 -22.81 0.53 -17.03
C VAL A 308 -23.88 -0.46 -16.60
N GLN A 309 -24.76 -0.86 -17.52
CA GLN A 309 -25.86 -1.79 -17.29
C GLN A 309 -25.99 -2.76 -18.46
N THR A 310 -26.53 -3.95 -18.20
CA THR A 310 -26.79 -4.94 -19.26
C THR A 310 -27.77 -4.39 -20.29
N GLY A 311 -27.46 -4.58 -21.57
CA GLY A 311 -28.28 -4.09 -22.68
C GLY A 311 -28.02 -2.62 -23.07
N LEU A 312 -27.16 -1.91 -22.35
CA LEU A 312 -26.74 -0.57 -22.73
C LEU A 312 -25.88 -0.61 -24.00
N LYS A 313 -26.29 0.13 -25.03
CA LYS A 313 -25.48 0.32 -26.23
C LYS A 313 -24.33 1.26 -25.90
N VAL A 314 -23.09 0.76 -25.97
CA VAL A 314 -21.88 1.53 -25.70
C VAL A 314 -21.04 1.67 -26.97
N ARG A 315 -20.36 2.80 -27.12
CA ARG A 315 -19.41 3.02 -28.22
C ARG A 315 -18.01 2.67 -27.75
N ILE A 316 -17.40 1.66 -28.35
CA ILE A 316 -16.03 1.27 -28.04
C ILE A 316 -15.09 2.10 -28.91
N MET A 317 -14.12 2.76 -28.27
CA MET A 317 -13.13 3.59 -28.95
C MET A 317 -11.77 2.89 -28.96
N GLY A 318 -11.17 2.77 -30.14
CA GLY A 318 -9.84 2.20 -30.31
C GLY A 318 -8.73 3.24 -30.14
N PRO A 319 -7.48 2.82 -29.91
CA PRO A 319 -6.34 3.70 -29.59
C PRO A 319 -5.86 4.59 -30.75
N LYS A 320 -6.44 4.49 -31.94
CA LYS A 320 -6.10 5.31 -33.13
C LYS A 320 -7.24 6.25 -33.54
N LEU A 321 -8.32 6.32 -32.76
CA LEU A 321 -9.47 7.13 -33.09
C LEU A 321 -9.15 8.61 -32.82
N CYS A 322 -8.62 9.31 -33.83
CA CYS A 322 -8.57 10.78 -33.81
C CYS A 322 -9.96 11.32 -34.18
N SER A 323 -10.35 12.46 -33.59
CA SER A 323 -11.65 13.13 -33.74
C SER A 323 -12.11 13.37 -35.19
N TRP A 324 -11.22 13.22 -36.17
CA TRP A 324 -11.45 13.47 -37.60
C TRP A 324 -11.80 12.23 -38.45
N ARG A 325 -11.81 11.01 -37.90
CA ARG A 325 -12.24 9.81 -38.65
C ARG A 325 -13.41 9.12 -37.98
N GLU A 326 -14.59 9.28 -38.58
CA GLU A 326 -15.75 8.43 -38.36
C GLU A 326 -15.52 7.03 -38.96
N GLU A 327 -14.62 6.25 -38.37
CA GLU A 327 -14.59 4.82 -38.64
C GLU A 327 -15.17 4.10 -37.43
N GLY A 328 -16.47 3.81 -37.55
CA GLY A 328 -17.23 3.03 -36.59
C GLY A 328 -16.70 1.62 -36.50
N PHE A 329 -16.21 1.24 -35.33
CA PHE A 329 -16.14 -0.16 -34.94
C PHE A 329 -17.39 -0.49 -34.13
N VAL A 330 -18.31 -1.19 -34.80
CA VAL A 330 -19.37 -1.96 -34.16
C VAL A 330 -18.75 -3.27 -33.70
N CYS A 331 -18.83 -3.59 -32.41
CA CYS A 331 -18.72 -4.97 -31.94
C CYS A 331 -20.13 -5.53 -31.75
#